data_AF-A0A971UVU0-F1
#
_entry.id   AF-A0A971UVU0-F1
#
_cell.length_a   1.000
_cell.length_b   1.000
_cell.length_c   1.000
_cell.angle_alpha   90.00
_cell.angle_beta   90.00
_cell.angle_gamma   90.00
#
_symmetry.space_group_name_H-M   'P 1'
#
loop_
_entity.id
_entity.type
_entity.pdbx_description
1 polymer ?
#
loop_
_entity_poly.entity_id
_entity_poly.type
_entity_poly.pdbx_seq_one_letter_code
_entity_poly.pdbx_strand_id
1 'polypeptide(L)' 'EGIKVEYVNPEHTSQKCPHCGTLNKARDRRYICKSCGYTTHRDRLGAMNIIKAPVVDGVA' A
#
# COMPACT_ATOMS: atom_id res chain seq x y z
N GLU A 1 27.55 11.05 -0.79
CA GLU A 1 26.82 9.99 -1.51
C GLU A 1 25.32 10.19 -1.34
N GLY A 2 24.49 9.69 -2.26
CA GLY A 2 23.04 9.87 -2.26
C GLY A 2 22.27 8.58 -1.93
N ILE A 3 20.96 8.70 -1.71
CA ILE A 3 20.05 7.56 -1.49
C ILE A 3 19.55 7.05 -2.85
N LYS A 4 19.65 5.74 -3.09
CA LYS A 4 19.09 5.10 -4.29
C LYS A 4 17.56 5.20 -4.25
N VAL A 5 16.97 5.71 -5.33
CA VAL A 5 15.50 5.80 -5.50
C VAL A 5 15.04 4.74 -6.50
N GLU A 6 14.03 3.98 -6.10
CA GLU A 6 13.38 2.95 -6.93
C GLU A 6 11.90 3.27 -7.07
N TYR A 7 11.34 3.03 -8.26
CA TYR A 7 9.93 3.29 -8.56
C TYR A 7 9.13 1.99 -8.49
N VAL A 8 7.89 2.08 -8.03
CA VAL A 8 6.94 0.95 -7.95
C VAL A 8 5.61 1.34 -8.56
N ASN A 9 4.80 0.37 -8.98
CA ASN A 9 3.41 0.64 -9.38
C ASN A 9 2.60 1.07 -8.13
N PRO A 10 2.01 2.29 -8.10
CA PRO A 10 1.28 2.79 -6.94
C PRO A 10 -0.13 2.19 -6.80
N GLU A 11 -0.60 1.44 -7.79
CA GLU A 11 -1.98 0.95 -7.84
C GLU A 11 -2.36 0.11 -6.60
N HIS A 12 -3.54 0.39 -6.05
CA HIS A 12 -4.13 -0.30 -4.88
C HIS A 12 -3.31 -0.29 -3.58
N THR A 13 -2.20 0.44 -3.50
CA THR A 13 -1.34 0.52 -2.30
C THR A 13 -2.09 1.01 -1.05
N SER A 14 -3.08 1.89 -1.18
CA SER A 14 -3.92 2.34 -0.06
C SER A 14 -5.16 1.48 0.21
N GLN A 15 -5.34 0.37 -0.53
CA GLN A 15 -6.56 -0.44 -0.53
C GLN A 15 -6.32 -1.89 -0.11
N LYS A 16 -5.20 -2.48 -0.53
CA LYS A 16 -4.88 -3.89 -0.30
C LYS A 16 -4.59 -4.15 1.17
N CYS A 17 -5.36 -5.02 1.81
CA CYS A 17 -5.12 -5.44 3.18
C CYS A 17 -3.81 -6.24 3.24
N PRO A 18 -2.87 -5.92 4.14
CA PRO A 18 -1.59 -6.63 4.22
C PRO A 18 -1.73 -7.98 4.95
N HIS A 19 -2.89 -8.24 5.58
CA HIS A 19 -3.18 -9.48 6.29
C HIS A 19 -3.94 -10.50 5.43
N CYS A 20 -4.99 -10.08 4.74
CA CYS A 20 -5.86 -10.99 3.98
C CYS A 20 -5.88 -10.74 2.46
N GLY A 21 -5.17 -9.71 1.97
CA GLY A 21 -5.10 -9.38 0.54
C GLY A 21 -6.33 -8.69 -0.04
N THR A 22 -7.47 -8.67 0.67
CA THR A 22 -8.71 -8.03 0.19
C THR A 22 -8.52 -6.54 -0.08
N LEU A 23 -9.02 -6.08 -1.22
CA LEU A 23 -9.08 -4.66 -1.55
C LEU A 23 -10.24 -3.99 -0.80
N ASN A 24 -9.93 -2.94 -0.04
CA ASN A 24 -10.91 -2.16 0.70
C ASN A 24 -10.76 -0.68 0.36
N LYS A 25 -11.88 0.00 0.12
CA LYS A 25 -11.90 1.45 -0.10
C LYS A 25 -12.14 2.16 1.24
N ALA A 26 -11.10 2.78 1.78
CA ALA A 26 -11.23 3.66 2.94
C ALA A 26 -11.81 5.02 2.51
N ARG A 27 -12.81 5.52 3.24
CA ARG A 27 -13.40 6.85 2.99
C ARG A 27 -12.61 7.98 3.64
N ASP A 28 -11.90 7.69 4.72
CA ASP A 28 -11.16 8.64 5.53
C ASP A 28 -9.70 8.19 5.72
N ARG A 29 -9.03 8.75 6.74
CA ARG A 29 -7.66 8.40 7.12
C ARG A 29 -7.55 7.06 7.86
N ARG A 30 -8.66 6.48 8.31
CA ARG A 30 -8.67 5.20 9.02
C ARG A 30 -8.99 4.08 8.05
N TYR A 31 -8.02 3.19 7.89
CA TYR A 31 -8.25 1.94 7.16
C TYR A 31 -8.87 0.91 8.10
N ILE A 32 -9.94 0.27 7.65
CA ILE A 32 -10.57 -0.89 8.30
C ILE A 32 -10.82 -1.93 7.21
N CYS A 33 -10.20 -3.10 7.32
CA CYS A 33 -10.48 -4.22 6.45
C CYS A 33 -11.82 -4.85 6.82
N LYS A 34 -12.78 -4.85 5.89
CA LYS A 34 -14.11 -5.44 6.11
C LYS A 34 -14.10 -6.96 6.16
N SER A 35 -13.04 -7.60 5.64
CA SER A 35 -12.91 -9.05 5.57
C SER A 35 -12.25 -9.66 6.82
N CYS A 36 -11.23 -9.01 7.39
CA CYS A 36 -10.47 -9.57 8.51
C CYS A 36 -10.37 -8.67 9.74
N GLY A 37 -10.97 -7.47 9.71
CA GLY A 37 -10.97 -6.55 10.84
C GLY A 37 -9.68 -5.77 11.08
N TYR A 38 -8.62 -5.97 10.27
CA TYR A 38 -7.37 -5.20 10.41
C TYR A 38 -7.61 -3.69 10.32
N THR A 39 -7.02 -2.94 11.26
CA THR A 39 -7.14 -1.47 11.30
C THR A 39 -5.78 -0.79 11.38
N THR A 40 -5.63 0.32 10.67
CA THR A 40 -4.43 1.17 10.69
C THR A 40 -4.74 2.55 10.10
N HIS A 41 -3.81 3.50 10.15
CA HIS A 41 -3.88 4.71 9.32
C HIS A 41 -3.67 4.35 7.84
N ARG A 42 -4.44 4.95 6.95
CA ARG A 42 -4.42 4.69 5.50
C ARG A 42 -3.08 5.01 4.86
N ASP A 43 -2.43 6.10 5.28
CA ASP A 43 -1.14 6.48 4.70
C ASP A 43 -0.02 5.53 5.16
N ARG A 44 -0.10 5.03 6.40
CA ARG A 44 0.79 3.97 6.91
C ARG A 44 0.60 2.68 6.10
N LEU A 45 -0.65 2.33 5.77
CA LEU A 45 -0.95 1.19 4.90
C LEU A 45 -0.31 1.37 3.51
N GLY A 46 -0.47 2.56 2.92
CA GLY A 46 0.14 2.92 1.63
C GLY A 46 1.65 2.71 1.64
N ALA A 47 2.35 3.27 2.63
CA ALA A 47 3.79 3.11 2.79
C ALA A 47 4.20 1.63 2.96
N MET A 48 3.48 0.86 3.79
CA MET A 48 3.75 -0.57 3.97
C MET A 48 3.60 -1.37 2.68
N ASN A 49 2.60 -1.03 1.86
CA ASN A 49 2.38 -1.70 0.58
C ASN A 49 3.38 -1.27 -0.49
N ILE A 50 3.82 -0.01 -0.50
CA ILE A 50 4.88 0.51 -1.38
C ILE A 50 6.20 -0.22 -1.11
N ILE A 51 6.59 -0.37 0.17
CA ILE A 51 7.82 -1.10 0.56
C ILE A 51 7.80 -2.55 0.09
N LYS A 52 6.61 -3.16 -0.02
CA LYS A 52 6.42 -4.55 -0.44
C LYS A 52 6.15 -4.69 -1.94
N ALA A 53 6.02 -3.60 -2.67
CA ALA A 53 5.70 -3.64 -4.09
C ALA A 53 6.96 -4.01 -4.91
N PRO A 54 6.81 -4.81 -5.97
CA PRO A 54 7.91 -5.01 -6.92
C PRO A 54 8.35 -3.67 -7.54
N VAL A 55 9.66 -3.49 -7.63
CA VAL A 55 10.25 -2.37 -8.39
C VAL A 55 9.86 -2.53 -9.86
N VAL A 56 9.38 -1.44 -10.47
CA VAL A 56 9.17 -1.40 -11.91
C VAL A 56 10.48 -1.00 -12.57
N ASP A 57 11.08 -1.92 -13.33
CA ASP A 57 12.26 -1.64 -14.15
C ASP A 57 11.83 -0.80 -15.36
N GLY A 58 11.69 0.52 -15.14
CA GLY A 58 11.89 1.55 -16.15
C GLY A 58 11.18 1.39 -17.51
N VAL A 59 9.87 1.14 -17.53
CA VAL A 59 9.02 1.54 -18.67
C VAL A 59 8.09 2.65 -18.20
N ALA A 60 8.63 3.88 -18.28
CA ALA A 60 7.85 5.09 -18.47
C ALA A 60 8.02 5.51 -19.93
#